data_AF-A0A960E8W8-F1
#
_entry.id   AF-A0A960E8W8-F1
#
_cell.length_a   1.000
_cell.length_b   1.000
_cell.length_c   1.000
_cell.angle_alpha   90.00
_cell.angle_beta   90.00
_cell.angle_gamma   90.00
#
_symmetry.space_group_name_H-M   'P 1'
#
loop_
_entity.id
_entity.type
_entity.pdbx_description
1 polymer ?
#
loop_
_entity_poly.entity_id
_entity_poly.type
_entity_poly.pdbx_seq_one_letter_code
_entity_poly.pdbx_strand_id
1 'polypeptide(L)'
;MGTPAAVQGDRITATCAGHQIPNPASGAPQPGPPFPFSAPITLGCEPTVLIGGVPAAVVGANGLNVPPHVGLHVSDPFAVPAMQKGTVTQGSPTVQIGGKPAARTGSACTVCFGAPGQLMGTASTVQIA
;
A
#
# COMPACT_ATOMS: atom_id res chain seq x y z
N MET A 1 -4.53 23.58 2.57
CA MET A 1 -3.15 23.52 3.10
C MET A 1 -2.56 22.19 2.68
N GLY A 2 -1.26 22.14 2.36
CA GLY A 2 -0.61 20.89 1.97
C GLY A 2 -0.53 19.88 3.13
N THR A 3 -0.26 18.63 2.79
CA THR A 3 0.01 17.54 3.73
C THR A 3 1.42 17.00 3.53
N PRO A 4 2.04 16.35 4.52
CA PRO A 4 3.42 15.87 4.41
C PRO A 4 3.63 15.03 3.15
N ALA A 5 4.73 15.29 2.44
CA ALA A 5 5.17 14.50 1.31
C ALA A 5 5.44 13.06 1.75
N ALA A 6 5.25 12.12 0.83
CA ALA A 6 5.62 10.74 1.05
C ALA A 6 6.98 10.42 0.40
N VAL A 7 7.75 9.56 1.04
CA VAL A 7 9.08 9.11 0.60
C VAL A 7 9.19 7.59 0.65
N GLN A 8 10.25 7.03 0.06
CA GLN A 8 10.56 5.61 0.21
C GLN A 8 10.66 5.23 1.70
N GLY A 9 10.02 4.13 2.08
CA GLY A 9 9.90 3.65 3.45
C GLY A 9 8.58 4.02 4.12
N ASP A 10 7.87 5.06 3.64
CA ASP A 10 6.54 5.40 4.13
C ASP A 10 5.54 4.27 3.86
N ARG A 11 4.49 4.20 4.68
CA ARG A 11 3.61 3.04 4.71
C ARG A 11 2.25 3.28 4.09
N ILE A 12 1.85 2.34 3.25
CA ILE A 12 0.47 2.12 2.85
C ILE A 12 -0.19 1.28 3.93
N THR A 13 -1.25 1.80 4.53
CA THR A 13 -2.06 1.09 5.53
C THR A 13 -3.46 0.84 5.01
N ALA A 14 -4.01 -0.32 5.32
CA ALA A 14 -5.37 -0.69 4.92
C ALA A 14 -5.93 -1.82 5.81
N THR A 15 -7.19 -2.14 5.57
CA THR A 15 -7.81 -3.39 6.05
C THR A 15 -8.06 -4.30 4.85
N CYS A 16 -7.49 -5.49 4.86
CA CYS A 16 -7.68 -6.49 3.82
C CYS A 16 -8.86 -7.41 4.17
N ALA A 17 -10.03 -7.15 3.58
CA ALA A 17 -11.29 -7.82 3.94
C ALA A 17 -11.69 -9.00 3.05
N GLY A 18 -10.90 -9.35 2.03
CA GLY A 18 -11.27 -10.27 0.95
C GLY A 18 -10.60 -11.64 1.01
N HIS A 19 -10.04 -12.01 2.16
CA HIS A 19 -9.40 -13.32 2.33
C HIS A 19 -10.47 -14.41 2.40
N GLN A 20 -10.21 -15.55 1.76
CA GLN A 20 -10.98 -16.77 1.95
C GLN A 20 -10.20 -17.72 2.84
N ILE A 21 -10.90 -18.43 3.72
CA ILE A 21 -10.34 -19.47 4.58
C ILE A 21 -11.13 -20.77 4.38
N PRO A 22 -10.52 -21.94 4.59
CA PRO A 22 -11.25 -23.21 4.57
C PRO A 22 -12.30 -23.25 5.68
N ASN A 23 -13.51 -23.72 5.37
CA ASN A 23 -14.52 -24.00 6.36
C ASN A 23 -14.12 -25.23 7.20
N PRO A 24 -14.10 -25.16 8.54
CA PRO A 24 -13.67 -26.29 9.37
C PRO A 24 -14.50 -27.57 9.22
N ALA A 25 -15.78 -27.46 8.84
CA ALA A 25 -16.69 -28.59 8.72
C ALA A 25 -16.72 -29.19 7.30
N SER A 26 -16.65 -28.35 6.26
CA SER A 26 -16.81 -28.79 4.87
C SER A 26 -15.55 -28.70 4.02
N GLY A 27 -14.51 -27.99 4.48
CA GLY A 27 -13.32 -27.65 3.69
C GLY A 27 -13.58 -26.62 2.58
N ALA A 28 -14.83 -26.22 2.35
CA ALA A 28 -15.18 -25.25 1.30
C ALA A 28 -14.66 -23.84 1.65
N PRO A 29 -14.28 -23.00 0.66
CA PRO A 29 -13.87 -21.62 0.93
C PRO A 29 -15.00 -20.77 1.52
N GLN A 30 -14.70 -20.01 2.56
CA GLN A 30 -15.61 -19.02 3.18
C GLN A 30 -14.87 -17.70 3.44
N PRO A 31 -15.56 -16.55 3.53
CA PRO A 31 -14.91 -15.29 3.92
C PRO A 31 -14.22 -15.40 5.28
N GLY A 32 -12.94 -15.03 5.33
CA GLY A 32 -12.18 -14.89 6.57
C GLY A 32 -12.45 -13.54 7.26
N PRO A 33 -12.03 -13.39 8.52
CA PRO A 33 -12.04 -12.09 9.18
C PRO A 33 -11.12 -11.09 8.44
N PRO A 34 -11.34 -9.77 8.60
CA PRO A 34 -10.46 -8.77 8.01
C PRO A 34 -9.05 -8.82 8.63
N PHE A 35 -8.03 -8.68 7.79
CA PHE A 35 -6.63 -8.64 8.22
C PHE A 35 -6.03 -7.24 8.11
N PRO A 36 -5.14 -6.85 9.04
CA PRO A 36 -4.38 -5.62 8.86
C PRO A 36 -3.48 -5.73 7.63
N PHE A 37 -3.27 -4.59 6.97
CA PHE A 37 -2.33 -4.45 5.87
C PHE A 37 -1.39 -3.27 6.16
N SER A 38 -0.08 -3.50 6.06
CA SER A 38 0.93 -2.48 6.19
C SER A 38 2.09 -2.77 5.25
N ALA A 39 2.25 -1.97 4.20
CA ALA A 39 3.33 -2.13 3.22
C ALA A 39 4.24 -0.90 3.22
N PRO A 40 5.54 -1.02 3.53
CA PRO A 40 6.50 0.05 3.26
C PRO A 40 6.66 0.21 1.74
N ILE A 41 6.61 1.43 1.24
CA ILE A 41 6.89 1.74 -0.16
C ILE A 41 8.39 1.57 -0.39
N THR A 42 8.78 0.59 -1.20
CA THR A 42 10.20 0.30 -1.48
C THR A 42 10.53 0.35 -2.97
N LEU A 43 9.51 0.43 -3.83
CA LEU A 43 9.64 0.38 -5.28
C LEU A 43 8.86 1.53 -5.93
N GLY A 44 9.31 1.96 -7.12
CA GLY A 44 8.60 2.94 -7.94
C GLY A 44 8.61 4.38 -7.41
N CYS A 45 9.46 4.69 -6.43
CA CYS A 45 9.80 6.07 -6.03
C CYS A 45 10.67 6.74 -7.12
N GLU A 46 10.71 8.07 -7.12
CA GLU A 46 11.54 8.85 -8.03
C GLU A 46 12.97 9.01 -7.46
N PRO A 47 13.99 8.30 -8.00
CA PRO A 47 15.32 8.25 -7.39
C PRO A 47 16.10 9.57 -7.52
N THR A 48 15.73 10.45 -8.46
CA THR A 48 16.45 11.71 -8.70
C THR A 48 15.95 12.88 -7.85
N VAL A 49 14.78 12.73 -7.22
CA VAL A 49 14.19 13.77 -6.36
C VAL A 49 14.15 13.24 -4.94
N LEU A 50 14.99 13.83 -4.09
CA LEU A 50 15.15 13.44 -2.70
C LEU A 50 14.45 14.44 -1.78
N ILE A 51 13.66 13.94 -0.84
CA ILE A 51 13.07 14.73 0.25
C ILE A 51 13.67 14.21 1.56
N GLY A 52 14.38 15.07 2.28
CA GLY A 52 15.14 14.64 3.46
C GLY A 52 16.24 13.61 3.15
N GLY A 53 16.76 13.61 1.92
CA GLY A 53 17.76 12.64 1.46
C GLY A 53 17.19 11.28 1.02
N VAL A 54 15.87 11.10 1.04
CA VAL A 54 15.19 9.86 0.68
C VAL A 54 14.40 10.04 -0.63
N PRO A 55 14.41 9.07 -1.57
CA PRO A 55 13.64 9.15 -2.81
C PRO A 55 12.15 9.45 -2.57
N ALA A 56 11.62 10.42 -3.31
CA ALA A 56 10.22 10.83 -3.17
C ALA A 56 9.26 9.79 -3.74
N ALA A 57 8.15 9.53 -3.03
CA ALA A 57 7.10 8.65 -3.52
C ALA A 57 6.18 9.40 -4.51
N VAL A 58 5.74 8.68 -5.53
CA VAL A 58 4.87 9.19 -6.61
C VAL A 58 3.78 8.17 -6.93
N VAL A 59 2.80 8.54 -7.75
CA VAL A 59 1.81 7.57 -8.25
C VAL A 59 2.51 6.40 -8.94
N GLY A 60 2.07 5.18 -8.61
CA GLY A 60 2.69 3.92 -9.03
C GLY A 60 3.75 3.37 -8.07
N ALA A 61 4.22 4.17 -7.11
CA ALA A 61 5.07 3.67 -6.03
C ALA A 61 4.33 2.60 -5.22
N ASN A 62 5.05 1.56 -4.81
CA ASN A 62 4.45 0.36 -4.24
C ASN A 62 5.38 -0.38 -3.27
N GLY A 63 4.77 -1.31 -2.54
CA GLY A 63 5.41 -2.11 -1.52
C GLY A 63 4.66 -3.42 -1.26
N LEU A 64 5.30 -4.31 -0.53
CA LEU A 64 4.70 -5.57 -0.09
C LEU A 64 4.26 -5.49 1.37
N ASN A 65 3.16 -6.17 1.70
CA ASN A 65 2.59 -6.26 3.02
C ASN A 65 3.55 -6.94 4.00
N VAL A 66 3.71 -6.37 5.19
CA VAL A 66 4.57 -6.87 6.26
C VAL A 66 3.84 -6.78 7.61
N PRO A 67 3.63 -7.92 8.31
CA PRO A 67 3.92 -9.27 7.85
C PRO A 67 3.04 -9.65 6.64
N PRO A 68 3.53 -10.53 5.75
CA PRO A 68 2.70 -11.04 4.66
C PRO A 68 1.46 -11.73 5.24
N HIS A 69 0.35 -11.73 4.51
CA HIS A 69 -0.75 -12.64 4.81
C HIS A 69 -0.30 -14.06 4.45
N VAL A 70 0.51 -14.68 5.30
CA VAL A 70 0.88 -16.09 5.17
C VAL A 70 -0.31 -16.96 5.56
N GLY A 71 -0.49 -18.04 4.79
CA GLY A 71 -1.59 -18.99 4.89
C GLY A 71 -1.90 -19.38 6.32
N LEU A 72 -3.08 -18.98 6.78
CA LEU A 72 -3.58 -19.26 8.12
C LEU A 72 -4.06 -20.71 8.29
N HIS A 73 -3.82 -21.58 7.30
CA HIS A 73 -4.16 -23.00 7.40
C HIS A 73 -3.28 -23.88 6.50
N VAL A 74 -3.01 -25.12 6.94
CA VAL A 74 -2.21 -26.12 6.20
C VAL A 74 -2.90 -26.59 4.91
N SER A 75 -4.19 -26.26 4.74
CA SER A 75 -5.02 -26.59 3.59
C SER A 75 -5.36 -25.36 2.75
N ASP A 76 -4.45 -24.40 2.62
CA ASP A 76 -4.58 -23.21 1.77
C ASP A 76 -3.98 -23.34 0.33
N PRO A 77 -4.18 -24.42 -0.45
CA PRO A 77 -3.57 -24.51 -1.79
C PRO A 77 -4.38 -23.91 -2.94
N PHE A 78 -5.50 -23.19 -2.75
CA PHE A 78 -6.37 -22.82 -3.90
C PHE A 78 -7.02 -21.44 -3.94
N ALA A 79 -6.83 -20.56 -2.95
CA ALA A 79 -7.20 -19.15 -3.14
C ALA A 79 -6.02 -18.43 -3.82
N VAL A 80 -6.26 -17.68 -4.90
CA VAL A 80 -5.23 -16.82 -5.51
C VAL A 80 -4.55 -16.05 -4.38
N PRO A 81 -3.24 -16.25 -4.13
CA PRO A 81 -2.60 -15.59 -3.02
C PRO A 81 -2.85 -14.10 -3.18
N ALA A 82 -3.37 -13.46 -2.12
CA ALA A 82 -3.56 -12.02 -2.13
C ALA A 82 -2.25 -11.42 -2.61
N MET A 83 -2.28 -10.49 -3.57
CA MET A 83 -1.09 -9.94 -4.25
C MET A 83 -0.03 -9.42 -3.25
N GLN A 84 -0.38 -9.27 -1.97
CA GLN A 84 0.39 -8.68 -0.88
C GLN A 84 0.88 -7.27 -1.22
N LYS A 85 0.37 -6.67 -2.29
CA LYS A 85 0.92 -5.46 -2.85
C LYS A 85 0.00 -4.30 -2.53
N GLY A 86 0.60 -3.21 -2.06
CA GLY A 86 -0.02 -1.90 -1.94
C GLY A 86 0.58 -0.99 -2.99
N THR A 87 -0.26 -0.25 -3.72
CA THR A 87 0.20 0.70 -4.76
C THR A 87 -0.49 2.04 -4.58
N VAL A 88 0.27 3.12 -4.67
CA VAL A 88 -0.26 4.49 -4.70
C VAL A 88 -0.96 4.73 -6.03
N THR A 89 -2.25 5.03 -6.00
CA THR A 89 -3.08 5.22 -7.19
C THR A 89 -3.46 6.68 -7.43
N GLN A 90 -3.39 7.52 -6.40
CA GLN A 90 -3.66 8.95 -6.53
C GLN A 90 -2.64 9.78 -5.74
N GLY A 91 -2.13 10.83 -6.39
CA GLY A 91 -1.23 11.82 -5.79
C GLY A 91 -1.82 13.22 -5.86
N SER A 92 -0.95 14.20 -5.72
CA SER A 92 -1.25 15.61 -5.88
C SER A 92 -1.75 15.95 -7.30
N PRO A 93 -2.80 16.77 -7.45
CA PRO A 93 -3.29 17.19 -8.78
C PRO A 93 -2.41 18.25 -9.46
N THR A 94 -1.54 18.93 -8.72
CA THR A 94 -0.80 20.12 -9.22
C THR A 94 0.71 19.96 -9.13
N VAL A 95 1.20 19.30 -8.09
CA VAL A 95 2.62 18.97 -7.89
C VAL A 95 2.96 17.64 -8.54
N GLN A 96 3.95 17.67 -9.43
CA GLN A 96 4.53 16.50 -10.05
C GLN A 96 6.00 16.36 -9.68
N ILE A 97 6.45 15.12 -9.49
CA ILE A 97 7.84 14.74 -9.25
C ILE A 97 8.20 13.69 -10.31
N GLY A 98 9.27 13.92 -11.07
CA GLY A 98 9.63 13.03 -12.19
C GLY A 98 8.54 12.91 -13.26
N GLY A 99 7.71 13.94 -13.43
CA GLY A 99 6.56 13.94 -14.35
C GLY A 99 5.36 13.10 -13.88
N LYS A 100 5.36 12.63 -12.62
CA LYS A 100 4.25 11.88 -12.02
C LYS A 100 3.65 12.66 -10.86
N PRO A 101 2.32 12.54 -10.61
CA PRO A 101 1.71 13.14 -9.43
C PRO A 101 2.44 12.73 -8.14
N ALA A 102 2.85 13.73 -7.35
CA ALA A 102 3.59 13.49 -6.12
C ALA A 102 2.70 12.85 -5.05
N ALA A 103 3.19 11.82 -4.36
CA ALA A 103 2.44 11.17 -3.30
C ALA A 103 2.59 11.94 -1.98
N ARG A 104 1.53 11.93 -1.17
CA ARG A 104 1.47 12.66 0.10
C ARG A 104 0.59 11.92 1.10
N THR A 105 0.56 12.40 2.34
CA THR A 105 -0.39 11.89 3.33
C THR A 105 -1.82 12.00 2.81
N GLY A 106 -2.57 10.90 2.88
CA GLY A 106 -3.93 10.80 2.36
C GLY A 106 -4.01 10.46 0.86
N SER A 107 -2.87 10.25 0.18
CA SER A 107 -2.86 9.67 -1.17
C SER A 107 -3.60 8.33 -1.18
N ALA A 108 -4.56 8.20 -2.11
CA ALA A 108 -5.30 6.96 -2.28
C ALA A 108 -4.38 5.84 -2.76
N CYS A 109 -4.61 4.65 -2.21
CA CYS A 109 -3.89 3.44 -2.58
C CYS A 109 -4.88 2.30 -2.85
N THR A 110 -4.43 1.30 -3.60
CA THR A 110 -5.10 0.00 -3.69
C THR A 110 -4.21 -1.07 -3.09
N VAL A 111 -4.83 -2.05 -2.42
CA VAL A 111 -4.14 -3.18 -1.81
C VAL A 111 -4.78 -4.50 -2.22
N CYS A 112 -3.95 -5.56 -2.29
CA CYS A 112 -4.38 -6.94 -2.49
C CYS A 112 -5.36 -7.13 -3.67
N PHE A 113 -6.64 -7.33 -3.38
CA PHE A 113 -7.72 -7.56 -4.35
C PHE A 113 -8.39 -6.27 -4.85
N GLY A 114 -7.74 -5.12 -4.67
CA GLY A 114 -8.28 -3.80 -5.02
C GLY A 114 -8.96 -3.09 -3.85
N ALA A 115 -8.76 -3.54 -2.61
CA ALA A 115 -9.28 -2.87 -1.44
C ALA A 115 -8.66 -1.47 -1.29
N PRO A 116 -9.41 -0.47 -0.78
CA PRO A 116 -8.88 0.86 -0.56
C PRO A 116 -7.83 0.86 0.55
N GLY A 117 -6.73 1.57 0.31
CA GLY A 117 -5.69 1.88 1.29
C GLY A 117 -5.39 3.37 1.34
N GLN A 118 -4.59 3.75 2.32
CA GLN A 118 -4.16 5.13 2.54
C GLN A 118 -2.66 5.16 2.76
N LEU A 119 -2.01 6.19 2.21
CA LEU A 119 -0.60 6.47 2.44
C LEU A 119 -0.43 7.47 3.58
N MET A 120 0.51 7.20 4.48
CA MET A 120 0.96 8.12 5.51
C MET A 120 2.36 8.62 5.16
N GLY A 121 2.46 9.87 4.72
CA GLY A 121 3.74 10.51 4.42
C GLY A 121 4.41 11.02 5.69
N THR A 122 5.72 10.83 5.84
CA THR A 122 6.44 11.22 7.06
C THR A 122 7.34 12.44 6.89
N ALA A 123 7.58 12.90 5.66
CA ALA A 123 8.46 14.03 5.37
C ALA A 123 7.76 15.38 5.66
N SER A 124 7.64 15.74 6.93
CA SER A 124 6.90 16.91 7.42
C SER A 124 7.48 18.27 7.02
N THR A 125 8.75 18.32 6.60
CA THR A 125 9.41 19.55 6.11
C THR A 125 8.96 19.96 4.71
N VAL A 126 8.28 19.07 3.97
CA VAL A 126 7.73 19.34 2.65
C VAL A 126 6.23 19.05 2.65
N GLN A 127 5.43 20.08 2.42
CA GLN A 127 3.96 19.98 2.38
C GLN A 127 3.48 20.06 0.93
N ILE A 128 2.77 19.04 0.47
CA ILE A 128 2.27 18.91 -0.90
C ILE A 128 0.75 19.07 -0.91
N ALA A 129 0.22 19.86 -1.85
CA ALA A 129 -1.22 20.14 -1.98
C ALA A 129 -2.01 18.99 -2.62
#